data_AF-A0A8J7NKY5-F1
#
_entry.id   AF-A0A8J7NKY5-F1
#
_cell.length_a   1.000
_cell.length_b   1.000
_cell.length_c   1.000
_cell.angle_alpha   90.00
_cell.angle_beta   90.00
_cell.angle_gamma   90.00
#
_symmetry.space_group_name_H-M   'P 1'
#
loop_
_entity.id
_entity.type
_entity.pdbx_description
1 polymer ?
#
loop_
_entity_poly.entity_id
_entity_poly.type
_entity_poly.pdbx_seq_one_letter_code
_entity_poly.pdbx_strand_id
1 'polypeptide(L)'
;RLNSFEVLALDGVSSGVLQFCTASETTDWLRSISTNVNDLTLQNMKMANKCCAPDDQIVHMGWVCEKLQGSDASQQYKFKFLALKGSFLYIFSTPPVSTLDWPRAETIHNLCEVLFKVHKLWITEDCWLQAKLYLGLHQDCELRDDKSFCFSVMAGNGKNHYFSVELGSDLAVWEKSFQRAIFMEVQRSLSKTYTCSSQGKILRFTIDFETGFTCSDNISKNVLWKYKFSQLKGSSDDGKTRVKFLFQNSDTKQIEMEELEFSDLTAVLHCIHSFIAAKVAAVDPVFINSQSIARKYMYNS
;
A
#
# COMPACT_ATOMS: atom_id res chain seq x y z
N ARG A 1 4.67 30.74 3.44
CA ARG A 1 5.06 31.49 4.66
C ARG A 1 5.81 30.51 5.55
N LEU A 2 6.91 30.91 6.17
CA LEU A 2 7.66 30.03 7.07
C LEU A 2 6.87 29.84 8.36
N ASN A 3 6.96 28.67 9.00
CA ASN A 3 6.35 28.38 10.30
C ASN A 3 4.83 28.59 10.33
N SER A 4 4.13 28.14 9.28
CA SER A 4 2.69 28.24 9.18
C SER A 4 2.08 27.02 8.52
N PHE A 5 0.89 26.62 8.97
CA PHE A 5 0.09 25.60 8.29
C PHE A 5 -1.40 25.97 8.36
N GLU A 6 -2.19 25.26 7.59
CA GLU A 6 -3.64 25.40 7.52
C GLU A 6 -4.29 24.07 7.90
N VAL A 7 -5.42 24.13 8.59
CA VAL A 7 -6.23 22.96 8.91
C VAL A 7 -7.51 23.05 8.10
N LEU A 8 -7.78 21.99 7.32
CA LEU A 8 -9.00 21.88 6.53
C LEU A 8 -9.97 20.95 7.25
N ALA A 9 -11.20 21.43 7.45
CA ALA A 9 -12.30 20.63 7.91
C ALA A 9 -12.82 19.70 6.80
N LEU A 10 -13.66 18.74 7.18
CA LEU A 10 -14.18 17.71 6.29
C LEU A 10 -15.06 18.27 5.16
N ASP A 11 -15.70 19.39 5.40
CA ASP A 11 -16.51 20.16 4.44
C ASP A 11 -15.66 21.09 3.54
N GLY A 12 -14.33 21.05 3.69
CA GLY A 12 -13.40 21.89 2.94
C GLY A 12 -13.24 23.30 3.52
N VAL A 13 -13.89 23.62 4.64
CA VAL A 13 -13.71 24.91 5.31
C VAL A 13 -12.32 24.96 5.94
N SER A 14 -11.61 26.03 5.65
CA SER A 14 -10.28 26.29 6.19
C SER A 14 -10.33 26.99 7.54
N SER A 15 -9.42 26.62 8.44
CA SER A 15 -9.13 27.35 9.68
C SER A 15 -8.50 28.74 9.46
N GLY A 16 -8.09 29.04 8.22
CA GLY A 16 -7.11 30.08 7.90
C GLY A 16 -5.68 29.61 8.15
N VAL A 17 -4.71 30.41 7.71
CA VAL A 17 -3.27 30.15 7.92
C VAL A 17 -2.90 30.44 9.36
N LEU A 18 -2.58 29.39 10.12
CA LEU A 18 -2.06 29.48 11.47
C LEU A 18 -0.56 29.77 11.38
N GLN A 19 -0.15 30.92 11.92
CA GLN A 19 1.24 31.37 11.92
C GLN A 19 1.83 31.23 13.32
N PHE A 20 3.01 30.62 13.42
CA PHE A 20 3.72 30.42 14.68
C PHE A 20 5.02 31.21 14.70
N CYS A 21 5.51 31.49 15.90
CA CYS A 21 6.73 32.26 16.11
C CYS A 21 7.97 31.44 15.77
N THR A 22 7.96 30.13 16.07
CA THR A 22 9.11 29.24 15.82
C THR A 22 8.74 27.98 15.02
N ALA A 23 9.75 27.38 14.38
CA ALA A 23 9.61 26.11 13.68
C ALA A 23 9.30 24.95 14.63
N SER A 24 9.81 25.01 15.87
CA SER A 24 9.53 24.01 16.91
C SER A 24 8.06 24.03 17.29
N GLU A 25 7.51 25.21 17.62
CA GLU A 25 6.09 25.37 17.95
C GLU A 25 5.20 24.92 16.80
N THR A 26 5.55 25.28 15.56
CA THR A 26 4.82 24.82 14.36
C THR A 26 4.76 23.29 14.32
N THR A 27 5.90 22.63 14.54
CA THR A 27 6.01 21.17 14.50
C THR A 27 5.25 20.50 15.65
N ASP A 28 5.28 21.09 16.85
CA ASP A 28 4.60 20.56 18.03
C ASP A 28 3.08 20.70 17.91
N TRP A 29 2.59 21.84 17.40
CA TRP A 29 1.18 22.02 17.06
C TRP A 29 0.73 21.06 15.96
N LEU A 30 1.50 20.92 14.88
CA LEU A 30 1.20 19.99 13.79
C LEU A 30 1.11 18.54 14.31
N ARG A 31 2.07 18.12 15.13
CA ARG A 31 2.08 16.78 15.74
C ARG A 31 0.85 16.57 16.64
N SER A 32 0.51 17.56 17.45
CA SER A 32 -0.62 17.48 18.38
C SER A 32 -1.95 17.37 17.64
N ILE A 33 -2.13 18.18 16.60
CA ILE A 33 -3.33 18.15 15.74
C ILE A 33 -3.40 16.82 14.98
N SER A 34 -2.32 16.38 14.33
CA SER A 34 -2.29 15.09 13.61
C SER A 34 -2.60 13.92 14.55
N THR A 35 -2.03 13.91 15.76
CA THR A 35 -2.34 12.89 16.78
C THR A 35 -3.82 12.85 17.12
N ASN A 36 -4.43 14.01 17.39
CA ASN A 36 -5.86 14.09 17.71
C ASN A 36 -6.75 13.64 16.52
N VAL A 37 -6.40 14.04 15.28
CA VAL A 37 -7.11 13.59 14.08
C VAL A 37 -7.01 12.08 13.90
N ASN A 38 -5.82 11.51 14.11
CA ASN A 38 -5.59 10.07 14.02
C ASN A 38 -6.37 9.30 15.10
N ASP A 39 -6.42 9.80 16.33
CA ASP A 39 -7.16 9.17 17.43
C ASP A 39 -8.68 9.18 17.17
N LEU A 40 -9.23 10.31 16.72
CA LEU A 40 -10.64 10.42 16.32
C LEU A 40 -10.95 9.51 15.13
N THR A 41 -10.05 9.45 14.14
CA THR A 41 -10.20 8.55 12.98
C THR A 41 -10.18 7.09 13.41
N LEU A 42 -9.31 6.72 14.37
CA LEU A 42 -9.26 5.38 14.95
C LEU A 42 -10.53 5.02 15.70
N GLN A 43 -11.10 5.95 16.48
CA GLN A 43 -12.39 5.74 17.14
C GLN A 43 -13.52 5.52 16.12
N ASN A 44 -13.55 6.33 15.05
CA ASN A 44 -14.52 6.17 13.96
C ASN A 44 -14.38 4.81 13.25
N MET A 45 -13.15 4.37 12.96
CA MET A 45 -12.90 3.05 12.39
C MET A 45 -13.42 1.93 13.29
N LYS A 46 -13.15 2.01 14.60
CA LYS A 46 -13.63 1.01 15.56
C LYS A 46 -15.15 0.94 15.59
N MET A 47 -15.83 2.09 15.62
CA MET A 47 -17.29 2.15 15.60
C MET A 47 -17.87 1.57 14.29
N ALA A 48 -17.31 1.96 13.14
CA ALA A 48 -17.75 1.43 11.84
C ALA A 48 -17.56 -0.09 11.75
N ASN A 49 -16.41 -0.60 12.22
CA ASN A 49 -16.10 -2.03 12.16
C ASN A 49 -16.98 -2.89 13.07
N LYS A 50 -17.66 -2.34 14.08
CA LYS A 50 -18.65 -3.09 14.90
C LYS A 50 -19.81 -3.60 14.06
N CYS A 51 -20.14 -2.91 12.97
CA CYS A 51 -21.23 -3.28 12.07
C CYS A 51 -20.74 -4.03 10.81
N CYS A 52 -19.44 -4.26 10.67
CA CYS A 52 -18.84 -4.92 9.51
C CYS A 52 -18.49 -6.38 9.81
N ALA A 53 -18.68 -7.26 8.82
CA ALA A 53 -18.14 -8.61 8.88
C ALA A 53 -16.60 -8.57 8.99
N PRO A 54 -15.94 -9.55 9.63
CA PRO A 54 -14.48 -9.59 9.75
C PRO A 54 -13.73 -9.40 8.43
N ASP A 55 -14.32 -9.91 7.35
CA ASP A 55 -13.78 -9.89 5.99
C ASP A 55 -13.97 -8.55 5.25
N ASP A 56 -14.64 -7.59 5.87
CA ASP A 56 -14.99 -6.29 5.28
C ASP A 56 -14.67 -5.11 6.23
N GLN A 57 -13.81 -5.36 7.22
CA GLN A 57 -13.38 -4.34 8.17
C GLN A 57 -12.40 -3.33 7.55
N ILE A 58 -12.45 -2.10 8.05
CA ILE A 58 -11.52 -1.03 7.76
C ILE A 58 -10.24 -1.28 8.56
N VAL A 59 -9.12 -1.42 7.84
CA VAL A 59 -7.80 -1.64 8.41
C VAL A 59 -7.14 -0.30 8.78
N HIS A 60 -7.27 0.70 7.91
CA HIS A 60 -6.79 2.06 8.13
C HIS A 60 -7.47 3.02 7.16
N MET A 61 -7.66 4.28 7.55
CA MET A 61 -8.14 5.35 6.68
C MET A 61 -7.56 6.69 7.14
N GLY A 62 -7.43 7.63 6.21
CA GLY A 62 -6.88 8.95 6.53
C GLY A 62 -6.69 9.84 5.30
N TRP A 63 -6.40 11.10 5.57
CA TRP A 63 -6.11 12.10 4.54
C TRP A 63 -4.69 11.97 4.02
N VAL A 64 -4.54 12.14 2.72
CA VAL A 64 -3.26 12.22 2.02
C VAL A 64 -3.32 13.31 0.96
N CYS A 65 -2.15 13.72 0.48
CA CYS A 65 -2.02 14.70 -0.58
C CYS A 65 -1.50 14.00 -1.84
N GLU A 66 -2.37 13.89 -2.86
CA GLU A 66 -2.05 13.29 -4.15
C GLU A 66 -1.40 14.31 -5.08
N LYS A 67 -0.27 13.94 -5.69
CA LYS A 67 0.39 14.71 -6.74
C LYS A 67 -0.23 14.37 -8.11
N LEU A 68 -0.79 15.39 -8.77
CA LEU A 68 -1.34 15.22 -10.12
C LEU A 68 -0.22 15.25 -11.16
N GLN A 69 -0.19 14.25 -12.04
CA GLN A 69 0.72 14.24 -13.19
C GLN A 69 0.11 15.11 -14.32
N GLY A 70 0.42 16.41 -14.32
CA GLY A 70 -0.05 17.37 -15.33
C GLY A 70 0.85 18.60 -15.46
N SER A 71 0.91 19.22 -16.65
CA SER A 71 1.82 20.29 -17.06
C SER A 71 1.59 21.66 -16.39
N ASP A 72 0.49 21.83 -15.64
CA ASP A 72 0.15 23.12 -15.02
C ASP A 72 0.66 23.21 -13.58
N ALA A 73 1.66 24.09 -13.39
CA ALA A 73 2.38 24.27 -12.14
C ALA A 73 1.53 24.80 -10.96
N SER A 74 0.28 25.22 -11.20
CA SER A 74 -0.57 25.86 -10.18
C SER A 74 -1.51 24.91 -9.43
N GLN A 75 -1.72 23.68 -9.91
CA GLN A 75 -2.62 22.67 -9.30
C GLN A 75 -1.95 21.30 -9.18
N GLN A 76 -0.73 21.28 -8.66
CA GLN A 76 0.06 20.04 -8.59
C GLN A 76 -0.42 19.06 -7.51
N TYR A 77 -1.26 19.49 -6.57
CA TYR A 77 -1.66 18.67 -5.43
C TYR A 77 -3.16 18.76 -5.10
N LYS A 78 -3.77 17.61 -4.78
CA LYS A 78 -5.14 17.51 -4.27
C LYS A 78 -5.18 16.68 -3.00
N PHE A 79 -5.99 17.09 -2.03
CA PHE A 79 -6.27 16.25 -0.87
C PHE A 79 -7.22 15.13 -1.26
N LYS A 80 -6.85 13.91 -0.87
CA LYS A 80 -7.63 12.69 -1.07
C LYS A 80 -7.79 11.98 0.26
N PHE A 81 -8.90 11.28 0.42
CA PHE A 81 -9.10 10.41 1.56
C PHE A 81 -8.90 8.96 1.13
N LEU A 82 -7.96 8.28 1.75
CA LEU A 82 -7.66 6.88 1.48
C LEU A 82 -8.30 6.00 2.54
N ALA A 83 -8.76 4.82 2.13
CA ALA A 83 -9.22 3.78 3.04
C ALA A 83 -8.80 2.39 2.56
N LEU A 84 -8.24 1.60 3.46
CA LEU A 84 -7.97 0.18 3.30
C LEU A 84 -9.12 -0.60 3.97
N LYS A 85 -10.00 -1.21 3.19
CA LYS A 85 -11.18 -1.93 3.71
C LYS A 85 -11.40 -3.23 2.94
N GLY A 86 -11.52 -4.33 3.66
CA GLY A 86 -11.69 -5.66 3.05
C GLY A 86 -10.57 -5.99 2.06
N SER A 87 -10.93 -6.28 0.80
CA SER A 87 -9.99 -6.61 -0.29
C SER A 87 -9.47 -5.39 -1.05
N PHE A 88 -9.91 -4.17 -0.70
CA PHE A 88 -9.80 -3.03 -1.60
C PHE A 88 -9.12 -1.82 -0.93
N LEU A 89 -8.37 -1.11 -1.76
CA LEU A 89 -7.95 0.26 -1.52
C LEU A 89 -8.97 1.19 -2.18
N TYR A 90 -9.51 2.10 -1.39
CA TYR A 90 -10.44 3.13 -1.84
C TYR A 90 -9.75 4.49 -1.80
N ILE A 91 -9.95 5.27 -2.85
CA ILE A 91 -9.49 6.65 -2.96
C ILE A 91 -10.72 7.52 -3.17
N PHE A 92 -10.96 8.47 -2.25
CA PHE A 92 -12.08 9.39 -2.30
C PHE A 92 -11.61 10.84 -2.45
N SER A 93 -12.43 11.65 -3.10
CA SER A 93 -12.32 13.12 -3.02
C SER A 93 -12.89 13.67 -1.71
N THR A 94 -13.91 13.01 -1.14
CA THR A 94 -14.49 13.34 0.18
C THR A 94 -14.66 12.07 1.01
N PRO A 95 -14.38 12.09 2.32
CA PRO A 95 -14.43 10.90 3.15
C PRO A 95 -15.85 10.30 3.19
N PRO A 96 -15.98 8.96 3.22
CA PRO A 96 -17.28 8.31 3.32
C PRO A 96 -17.91 8.59 4.69
N VAL A 97 -19.14 9.10 4.70
CA VAL A 97 -19.89 9.40 5.95
C VAL A 97 -20.87 8.26 6.27
N SER A 98 -21.32 7.53 5.25
CA SER A 98 -22.24 6.40 5.36
C SER A 98 -21.74 5.18 4.60
N THR A 99 -22.36 4.02 4.86
CA THR A 99 -22.10 2.79 4.10
C THR A 99 -22.45 2.90 2.62
N LEU A 100 -23.31 3.85 2.24
CA LEU A 100 -23.71 4.11 0.86
C LEU A 100 -22.63 4.88 0.06
N ASP A 101 -21.63 5.45 0.74
CA ASP A 101 -20.60 6.26 0.09
C ASP A 101 -19.44 5.42 -0.45
N TRP A 102 -19.23 4.19 0.05
CA TRP A 102 -18.12 3.34 -0.38
C TRP A 102 -18.10 3.03 -1.89
N PRO A 103 -19.24 2.75 -2.56
CA PRO A 103 -19.27 2.58 -4.01
C PRO A 103 -19.01 3.87 -4.79
N ARG A 104 -19.09 5.05 -4.14
CA ARG A 104 -18.86 6.37 -4.74
C ARG A 104 -17.39 6.80 -4.70
N ALA A 105 -16.49 5.91 -4.28
CA ALA A 105 -15.05 6.14 -4.38
C ALA A 105 -14.64 6.47 -5.81
N GLU A 106 -13.72 7.40 -5.96
CA GLU A 106 -13.23 7.87 -7.26
C GLU A 106 -12.40 6.80 -7.95
N THR A 107 -11.59 6.07 -7.17
CA THR A 107 -10.91 4.88 -7.64
C THR A 107 -10.94 3.79 -6.57
N ILE A 108 -11.08 2.55 -7.03
CA ILE A 108 -11.09 1.34 -6.21
C ILE A 108 -10.10 0.38 -6.84
N HIS A 109 -9.13 -0.09 -6.06
CA HIS A 109 -8.12 -1.04 -6.50
C HIS A 109 -8.13 -2.29 -5.64
N ASN A 110 -7.87 -3.46 -6.23
CA ASN A 110 -7.69 -4.69 -5.47
C ASN A 110 -6.34 -4.63 -4.73
N LEU A 111 -6.33 -4.89 -3.41
CA LEU A 111 -5.13 -4.79 -2.58
C LEU A 111 -4.00 -5.73 -3.04
N CYS A 112 -4.34 -6.92 -3.54
CA CYS A 112 -3.32 -7.83 -4.06
C CYS A 112 -2.76 -7.39 -5.41
N GLU A 113 -3.46 -6.53 -6.15
CA GLU A 113 -3.07 -6.12 -7.52
C GLU A 113 -2.46 -4.72 -7.56
N VAL A 114 -2.13 -4.19 -6.39
CA VAL A 114 -1.41 -2.92 -6.24
C VAL A 114 -0.07 -3.12 -5.55
N LEU A 115 0.90 -2.29 -5.92
CA LEU A 115 2.18 -2.21 -5.25
C LEU A 115 2.27 -0.89 -4.49
N PHE A 116 2.35 -1.00 -3.16
CA PHE A 116 2.69 0.11 -2.28
C PHE A 116 4.20 0.27 -2.22
N LYS A 117 4.71 1.45 -2.58
CA LYS A 117 6.14 1.78 -2.54
C LYS A 117 6.37 3.06 -1.77
N VAL A 118 7.07 2.96 -0.65
CA VAL A 118 7.57 4.15 0.06
C VAL A 118 8.75 4.74 -0.71
N HIS A 119 8.66 6.03 -1.03
CA HIS A 119 9.79 6.77 -1.58
C HIS A 119 10.58 7.33 -0.40
N LYS A 120 11.56 6.55 0.09
CA LYS A 120 12.53 7.06 1.04
C LYS A 120 13.42 8.06 0.31
N LEU A 121 13.14 9.35 0.46
CA LEU A 121 14.13 10.38 0.16
C LEU A 121 15.30 10.15 1.12
N TRP A 122 16.47 9.79 0.57
CA TRP A 122 17.79 9.71 1.19
C TRP A 122 17.84 9.84 2.72
N ILE A 123 17.51 8.75 3.41
CA ILE A 123 18.12 8.46 4.71
C ILE A 123 19.14 7.36 4.44
N THR A 124 20.24 7.72 3.76
CA THR A 124 21.45 6.93 3.90
C THR A 124 21.88 6.99 5.35
N GLU A 125 22.21 5.81 5.84
CA GLU A 125 22.57 5.48 7.21
C GLU A 125 23.59 6.48 7.79
N ASP A 126 23.45 6.75 9.09
CA ASP A 126 24.35 7.49 9.99
C ASP A 126 24.22 9.01 10.23
N CYS A 127 23.39 9.80 9.54
CA CYS A 127 23.47 11.27 9.68
C CYS A 127 22.24 12.03 10.24
N TRP A 128 21.09 11.38 10.51
CA TRP A 128 19.89 12.10 10.98
C TRP A 128 19.80 12.34 12.50
N LEU A 129 20.67 11.72 13.30
CA LEU A 129 20.64 11.88 14.76
C LEU A 129 21.39 13.14 15.26
N GLN A 130 22.23 13.78 14.42
CA GLN A 130 23.08 14.89 14.87
C GLN A 130 22.74 16.24 14.21
N ALA A 131 22.18 16.27 13.00
CA ALA A 131 21.95 17.54 12.27
C ALA A 131 20.70 18.31 12.74
N LYS A 132 19.63 17.63 13.19
CA LYS A 132 18.37 18.29 13.58
C LYS A 132 18.40 18.90 14.99
N LEU A 133 19.29 18.41 15.86
CA LEU A 133 19.41 18.87 17.25
C LEU A 133 20.47 19.98 17.45
N TYR A 134 21.46 20.11 16.55
CA TYR A 134 22.61 21.01 16.77
C TYR A 134 22.69 22.23 15.85
N LEU A 135 22.12 22.22 14.64
CA LEU A 135 22.59 23.18 13.63
C LEU A 135 21.76 24.44 13.42
N GLY A 136 20.49 24.53 13.84
CA GLY A 136 19.76 25.81 13.77
C GLY A 136 19.91 26.55 12.41
N LEU A 137 19.98 25.81 11.30
CA LEU A 137 20.31 26.39 10.00
C LEU A 137 19.05 26.93 9.34
N HIS A 138 18.90 28.24 9.49
CA HIS A 138 18.21 29.11 8.57
C HIS A 138 18.84 29.03 7.17
N GLN A 139 17.96 29.09 6.18
CA GLN A 139 18.12 29.80 4.90
C GLN A 139 18.50 29.01 3.64
N ASP A 140 17.66 29.25 2.62
CA ASP A 140 17.80 29.07 1.17
C ASP A 140 17.90 27.65 0.60
N CYS A 141 16.74 27.04 0.39
CA CYS A 141 16.56 26.04 -0.67
C CYS A 141 15.30 26.39 -1.49
N GLU A 142 15.42 27.38 -2.36
CA GLU A 142 14.48 27.57 -3.48
C GLU A 142 14.75 26.54 -4.58
N LEU A 143 14.41 25.27 -4.35
CA LEU A 143 14.29 24.28 -5.42
C LEU A 143 13.12 23.33 -5.10
N ARG A 144 11.96 23.71 -5.66
CA ARG A 144 10.85 22.86 -6.13
C ARG A 144 10.65 21.51 -5.42
N ASP A 145 9.64 21.51 -4.56
CA ASP A 145 8.55 20.54 -4.58
C ASP A 145 8.91 19.07 -4.25
N ASP A 146 9.36 18.82 -3.03
CA ASP A 146 9.54 17.44 -2.53
C ASP A 146 9.11 17.34 -1.06
N LYS A 147 7.83 17.03 -0.82
CA LYS A 147 7.36 16.65 0.51
C LYS A 147 8.15 15.41 0.95
N SER A 148 8.84 15.51 2.09
CA SER A 148 9.83 14.49 2.50
C SER A 148 9.25 13.10 2.83
N PHE A 149 7.92 12.96 2.90
CA PHE A 149 7.23 11.72 3.26
C PHE A 149 6.24 11.29 2.17
N CYS A 150 6.77 10.69 1.10
CA CYS A 150 5.97 10.27 -0.04
C CYS A 150 5.90 8.73 -0.19
N PHE A 151 4.79 8.27 -0.76
CA PHE A 151 4.61 6.89 -1.21
C PHE A 151 3.83 6.86 -2.53
N SER A 152 4.03 5.82 -3.32
CA SER A 152 3.23 5.56 -4.51
C SER A 152 2.43 4.28 -4.39
N VAL A 153 1.29 4.27 -5.06
CA VAL A 153 0.47 3.08 -5.29
C VAL A 153 0.40 2.87 -6.79
N MET A 154 1.03 1.78 -7.26
CA MET A 154 1.01 1.37 -8.66
C MET A 154 -0.03 0.27 -8.82
N ALA A 155 -1.02 0.49 -9.68
CA ALA A 155 -2.05 -0.50 -10.01
C ALA A 155 -1.70 -1.26 -11.29
N GLY A 156 -2.26 -2.47 -11.45
CA GLY A 156 -2.02 -3.34 -12.62
C GLY A 156 -2.21 -2.66 -13.98
N ASN A 157 -3.23 -1.80 -14.11
CA ASN A 157 -3.51 -1.06 -15.33
C ASN A 157 -2.54 0.12 -15.64
N GLY A 158 -1.41 0.20 -14.94
CA GLY A 158 -0.41 1.26 -15.10
C GLY A 158 -0.82 2.60 -14.49
N LYS A 159 -1.96 2.68 -13.79
CA LYS A 159 -2.32 3.87 -13.02
C LYS A 159 -1.44 3.95 -11.78
N ASN A 160 -0.65 5.01 -11.73
CA ASN A 160 0.26 5.29 -10.62
C ASN A 160 -0.24 6.52 -9.87
N HIS A 161 -0.60 6.32 -8.61
CA HIS A 161 -0.95 7.40 -7.70
C HIS A 161 0.28 7.74 -6.85
N TYR A 162 0.63 9.02 -6.78
CA TYR A 162 1.71 9.53 -5.95
C TYR A 162 1.10 10.31 -4.79
N PHE A 163 1.35 9.87 -3.58
CA PHE A 163 0.82 10.45 -2.36
C PHE A 163 1.92 10.96 -1.46
N SER A 164 1.57 11.94 -0.65
CA SER A 164 2.42 12.56 0.35
C SER A 164 1.65 12.77 1.65
N VAL A 165 2.36 12.71 2.77
CA VAL A 165 1.82 12.97 4.11
C VAL A 165 2.70 13.99 4.83
N GLU A 166 2.16 14.62 5.86
CA GLU A 166 2.82 15.73 6.55
C GLU A 166 3.88 15.25 7.57
N LEU A 167 3.69 14.08 8.18
CA LEU A 167 4.59 13.52 9.19
C LEU A 167 5.14 12.15 8.80
N GLY A 168 6.41 11.89 9.13
CA GLY A 168 7.02 10.58 8.94
C GLY A 168 6.39 9.47 9.80
N SER A 169 5.79 9.83 10.94
CA SER A 169 4.98 8.91 11.74
C SER A 169 3.76 8.41 10.96
N ASP A 170 3.11 9.29 10.22
CA ASP A 170 1.92 8.96 9.43
C ASP A 170 2.30 8.05 8.25
N LEU A 171 3.45 8.31 7.61
CA LEU A 171 3.99 7.44 6.55
C LEU A 171 4.28 6.04 7.07
N ALA A 172 4.88 5.92 8.25
CA ALA A 172 5.15 4.62 8.88
C ALA A 172 3.86 3.88 9.26
N VAL A 173 2.81 4.61 9.67
CA VAL A 173 1.48 4.03 9.92
C VAL A 173 0.85 3.52 8.63
N TRP A 174 0.94 4.29 7.54
CA TRP A 174 0.48 3.86 6.21
C TRP A 174 1.18 2.59 5.74
N GLU A 175 2.52 2.55 5.81
CA GLU A 175 3.32 1.39 5.43
C GLU A 175 2.90 0.13 6.22
N LYS A 176 2.85 0.23 7.55
CA LYS A 176 2.41 -0.89 8.41
C LYS A 176 0.98 -1.31 8.13
N SER A 177 0.09 -0.35 7.87
CA SER A 177 -1.32 -0.61 7.60
C SER A 177 -1.54 -1.30 6.26
N PHE A 178 -0.79 -0.92 5.22
CA PHE A 178 -0.79 -1.60 3.93
C PHE A 178 -0.29 -3.05 4.06
N GLN A 179 0.85 -3.25 4.73
CA GLN A 179 1.39 -4.59 4.99
C GLN A 179 0.38 -5.47 5.73
N ARG A 180 -0.29 -4.92 6.76
CA ARG A 180 -1.34 -5.62 7.51
C ARG A 180 -2.55 -5.94 6.63
N ALA A 181 -3.02 -4.99 5.83
CA ALA A 181 -4.18 -5.18 4.96
C ALA A 181 -3.92 -6.25 3.90
N ILE A 182 -2.76 -6.21 3.24
CA ILE A 182 -2.34 -7.23 2.26
C ILE A 182 -2.27 -8.61 2.92
N PHE A 183 -1.64 -8.71 4.10
CA PHE A 183 -1.56 -9.97 4.82
C PHE A 183 -2.96 -10.52 5.14
N MET A 184 -3.86 -9.68 5.67
CA MET A 184 -5.23 -10.09 5.97
C MET A 184 -5.99 -10.54 4.72
N GLU A 185 -5.86 -9.82 3.60
CA GLU A 185 -6.47 -10.22 2.33
C GLU A 185 -5.95 -11.57 1.85
N VAL A 186 -4.63 -11.79 1.83
CA VAL A 186 -4.03 -13.05 1.38
C VAL A 186 -4.45 -14.22 2.28
N GLN A 187 -4.48 -14.02 3.60
CA GLN A 187 -4.95 -15.04 4.54
C GLN A 187 -6.42 -15.40 4.35
N ARG A 188 -7.23 -14.44 3.91
CA ARG A 188 -8.65 -14.65 3.63
C ARG A 188 -8.90 -15.31 2.29
N SER A 189 -8.29 -14.80 1.21
CA SER A 189 -8.53 -15.33 -0.13
C SER A 189 -7.89 -16.69 -0.33
N LEU A 190 -6.74 -16.94 0.32
CA LEU A 190 -5.87 -18.12 0.24
C LEU A 190 -5.31 -18.44 -1.14
N SER A 191 -6.02 -18.12 -2.22
CA SER A 191 -5.56 -18.29 -3.59
C SER A 191 -6.10 -17.18 -4.50
N LYS A 192 -5.37 -16.88 -5.56
CA LYS A 192 -5.79 -16.01 -6.67
C LYS A 192 -5.47 -16.70 -7.98
N THR A 193 -6.38 -16.57 -8.93
CA THR A 193 -6.30 -17.26 -10.21
C THR A 193 -6.40 -16.25 -11.35
N TYR A 194 -5.46 -16.35 -12.29
CA TYR A 194 -5.36 -15.51 -13.46
C TYR A 194 -5.38 -16.38 -14.72
N THR A 195 -6.01 -15.86 -15.77
CA THR A 195 -5.94 -16.46 -17.11
C THR A 195 -4.66 -16.02 -17.78
N CYS A 196 -3.91 -16.96 -18.34
CA CYS A 196 -2.68 -16.70 -19.08
C CYS A 196 -2.64 -17.51 -20.38
N SER A 197 -1.66 -17.23 -21.22
CA SER A 197 -1.36 -18.06 -22.37
C SER A 197 0.11 -18.49 -22.37
N SER A 198 0.37 -19.68 -22.90
CA SER A 198 1.73 -20.16 -23.17
C SER A 198 1.74 -20.91 -24.49
N GLN A 199 2.64 -20.52 -25.39
CA GLN A 199 2.77 -21.11 -26.73
C GLN A 199 1.41 -21.22 -27.49
N GLY A 200 0.54 -20.23 -27.31
CA GLY A 200 -0.79 -20.17 -27.94
C GLY A 200 -1.90 -20.96 -27.24
N LYS A 201 -1.61 -21.69 -26.15
CA LYS A 201 -2.63 -22.38 -25.33
C LYS A 201 -3.11 -21.48 -24.20
N ILE A 202 -4.42 -21.45 -23.95
CA ILE A 202 -5.01 -20.71 -22.81
C ILE A 202 -4.93 -21.56 -21.56
N LEU A 203 -4.23 -21.04 -20.57
CA LEU A 203 -3.92 -21.67 -19.31
C LEU A 203 -4.50 -20.85 -18.15
N ARG A 204 -4.48 -21.47 -16.98
CA ARG A 204 -4.89 -20.87 -15.72
C ARG A 204 -3.70 -20.94 -14.77
N PHE A 205 -3.19 -19.76 -14.42
CA PHE A 205 -2.14 -19.60 -13.42
C PHE A 205 -2.78 -19.29 -12.07
N THR A 206 -2.49 -20.12 -11.07
CA THR A 206 -3.01 -19.97 -9.71
C THR A 206 -1.86 -19.79 -8.75
N ILE A 207 -1.96 -18.74 -7.94
CA ILE A 207 -1.09 -18.46 -6.81
C ILE A 207 -1.88 -18.90 -5.58
N ASP A 208 -1.42 -19.93 -4.91
CA ASP A 208 -2.04 -20.49 -3.73
C ASP A 208 -1.09 -20.34 -2.54
N PHE A 209 -1.62 -19.87 -1.41
CA PHE A 209 -0.83 -19.60 -0.23
C PHE A 209 -0.17 -20.90 0.24
N GLU A 210 -0.87 -22.02 0.33
CA GLU A 210 -0.24 -23.24 0.86
C GLU A 210 0.70 -23.91 -0.14
N THR A 211 0.25 -24.00 -1.39
CA THR A 211 0.85 -24.89 -2.38
C THR A 211 1.75 -24.21 -3.41
N GLY A 212 1.76 -22.87 -3.43
CA GLY A 212 2.62 -22.06 -4.29
C GLY A 212 2.00 -21.76 -5.65
N PHE A 213 2.79 -21.90 -6.71
CA PHE A 213 2.41 -21.63 -8.08
C PHE A 213 1.89 -22.91 -8.75
N THR A 214 0.73 -22.83 -9.38
CA THR A 214 0.16 -23.93 -10.16
C THR A 214 -0.27 -23.40 -11.51
N CYS A 215 0.14 -24.06 -12.58
CA CYS A 215 -0.41 -23.81 -13.91
C CYS A 215 -1.22 -25.02 -14.35
N SER A 216 -2.45 -24.78 -14.78
CA SER A 216 -3.37 -25.80 -15.26
C SER A 216 -3.97 -25.40 -16.59
N ASP A 217 -4.35 -26.39 -17.38
CA ASP A 217 -5.13 -26.17 -18.59
C ASP A 217 -6.51 -25.57 -18.27
N ASN A 218 -6.96 -24.57 -19.04
CA ASN A 218 -8.18 -23.84 -18.72
C ASN A 218 -9.45 -24.71 -18.84
N ILE A 219 -9.47 -25.66 -19.77
CA ILE A 219 -10.64 -26.48 -20.11
C ILE A 219 -10.65 -27.76 -19.27
N SER A 220 -9.57 -28.54 -19.37
CA SER A 220 -9.47 -29.85 -18.70
C SER A 220 -9.17 -29.76 -17.21
N LYS A 221 -8.73 -28.58 -16.72
CA LYS A 221 -8.24 -28.36 -15.35
C LYS A 221 -7.08 -29.28 -14.96
N ASN A 222 -6.45 -29.93 -15.94
CA ASN A 222 -5.27 -30.75 -15.71
C ASN A 222 -4.10 -29.84 -15.32
N VAL A 223 -3.43 -30.18 -14.22
CA VAL A 223 -2.24 -29.46 -13.75
C VAL A 223 -1.08 -29.80 -14.69
N LEU A 224 -0.50 -28.78 -15.30
CA LEU A 224 0.68 -28.90 -16.15
C LEU A 224 1.95 -28.95 -15.31
N TRP A 225 2.05 -28.04 -14.34
CA TRP A 225 3.16 -27.99 -13.41
C TRP A 225 2.75 -27.30 -12.11
N LYS A 226 3.53 -27.56 -11.07
CA LYS A 226 3.31 -27.03 -9.73
C LYS A 226 4.64 -26.82 -9.02
N TYR A 227 4.85 -25.62 -8.49
CA TYR A 227 6.07 -25.21 -7.81
C TYR A 227 5.78 -24.48 -6.51
N LYS A 228 6.52 -24.78 -5.45
CA LYS A 228 6.45 -24.03 -4.19
C LYS A 228 7.10 -22.65 -4.32
N PHE A 229 6.73 -21.71 -3.46
CA PHE A 229 7.38 -20.38 -3.40
C PHE A 229 8.91 -20.47 -3.25
N SER A 230 9.42 -21.40 -2.45
CA SER A 230 10.85 -21.61 -2.21
C SER A 230 11.64 -22.10 -3.44
N GLN A 231 10.93 -22.63 -4.44
CA GLN A 231 11.53 -23.11 -5.68
C GLN A 231 11.73 -21.98 -6.69
N LEU A 232 11.05 -20.83 -6.55
CA LEU A 232 11.27 -19.67 -7.41
C LEU A 232 12.65 -19.06 -7.12
N LYS A 233 13.56 -19.09 -8.10
CA LYS A 233 14.92 -18.53 -8.00
C LYS A 233 15.06 -17.19 -8.70
N GLY A 234 14.22 -16.93 -9.68
CA GLY A 234 14.20 -15.66 -10.39
C GLY A 234 12.93 -15.52 -11.22
N SER A 235 12.60 -14.29 -11.51
CA SER A 235 11.57 -13.92 -12.48
C SER A 235 12.10 -12.78 -13.33
N SER A 236 11.77 -12.79 -14.62
CA SER A 236 12.09 -11.70 -15.55
C SER A 236 10.87 -11.44 -16.40
N ASP A 237 10.46 -10.19 -16.51
CA ASP A 237 9.43 -9.74 -17.42
C ASP A 237 10.00 -8.98 -18.62
N ASP A 238 9.19 -8.84 -19.67
CA ASP A 238 9.50 -8.05 -20.86
C ASP A 238 9.01 -6.59 -20.78
N GLY A 239 8.47 -6.17 -19.62
CA GLY A 239 7.85 -4.87 -19.41
C GLY A 239 6.50 -4.68 -20.11
N LYS A 240 5.93 -5.72 -20.72
CA LYS A 240 4.67 -5.66 -21.46
C LYS A 240 3.66 -6.69 -20.95
N THR A 241 3.80 -7.93 -21.37
CA THR A 241 2.79 -8.98 -21.14
C THR A 241 3.40 -10.33 -20.77
N ARG A 242 4.71 -10.52 -20.98
CA ARG A 242 5.36 -11.82 -20.79
C ARG A 242 6.25 -11.82 -19.58
N VAL A 243 6.21 -12.93 -18.86
CA VAL A 243 7.07 -13.21 -17.72
C VAL A 243 7.65 -14.61 -17.82
N LYS A 244 8.92 -14.71 -17.47
CA LYS A 244 9.67 -15.96 -17.35
C LYS A 244 9.93 -16.21 -15.88
N PHE A 245 9.46 -17.34 -15.38
CA PHE A 245 9.74 -17.82 -14.04
C PHE A 245 10.84 -18.88 -14.11
N LEU A 246 11.82 -18.78 -13.22
CA LEU A 246 12.90 -19.73 -13.06
C LEU A 246 12.67 -20.54 -11.79
N PHE A 247 12.22 -21.78 -11.95
CA PHE A 247 11.95 -22.68 -10.84
C PHE A 247 13.07 -23.71 -10.70
N GLN A 248 13.54 -23.93 -9.48
CA GLN A 248 14.47 -25.01 -9.19
C GLN A 248 13.70 -26.29 -8.86
N ASN A 249 13.96 -27.34 -9.64
CA ASN A 249 13.45 -28.67 -9.35
C ASN A 249 14.08 -29.21 -8.05
N SER A 250 13.26 -29.81 -7.19
CA SER A 250 13.72 -30.29 -5.88
C SER A 250 14.67 -31.49 -6.00
N ASP A 251 14.44 -32.35 -7.00
CA ASP A 251 15.13 -33.63 -7.17
C ASP A 251 16.41 -33.47 -8.00
N THR A 252 16.32 -32.81 -9.15
CA THR A 252 17.46 -32.67 -10.09
C THR A 252 18.33 -31.46 -9.81
N LYS A 253 17.87 -30.52 -8.96
CA LYS A 253 18.46 -29.19 -8.73
C LYS A 253 18.62 -28.32 -9.98
N GLN A 254 18.09 -28.76 -11.12
CA GLN A 254 18.09 -28.01 -12.37
C GLN A 254 17.09 -26.86 -12.32
N ILE A 255 17.36 -25.82 -13.11
CA ILE A 255 16.47 -24.66 -13.24
C ILE A 255 15.61 -24.88 -14.48
N GLU A 256 14.30 -24.94 -14.26
CA GLU A 256 13.27 -25.01 -15.29
C GLU A 256 12.72 -23.60 -15.53
N MET A 257 12.55 -23.24 -16.81
CA MET A 257 12.05 -21.94 -17.23
C MET A 257 10.62 -22.08 -17.75
N GLU A 258 9.68 -21.40 -17.10
CA GLU A 258 8.29 -21.35 -17.50
C GLU A 258 7.93 -19.94 -17.99
N GLU A 259 7.54 -19.83 -19.25
CA GLU A 259 7.14 -18.56 -19.88
C GLU A 259 5.62 -18.49 -20.01
N LEU A 260 5.04 -17.42 -19.46
CA LEU A 260 3.61 -17.14 -19.45
C LEU A 260 3.35 -15.72 -19.96
N GLU A 261 2.25 -15.56 -20.69
CA GLU A 261 1.75 -14.28 -21.20
C GLU A 261 0.41 -13.93 -20.53
N PHE A 262 0.27 -12.69 -20.05
CA PHE A 262 -0.88 -12.18 -19.32
C PHE A 262 -1.42 -10.91 -19.95
N SER A 263 -2.73 -10.67 -19.85
CA SER A 263 -3.35 -9.42 -20.31
C SER A 263 -2.99 -8.23 -19.42
N ASP A 264 -2.89 -8.46 -18.11
CA ASP A 264 -2.43 -7.48 -17.12
C ASP A 264 -1.32 -8.15 -16.29
N LEU A 265 -0.10 -8.10 -16.82
CA LEU A 265 1.06 -8.71 -16.16
C LEU A 265 1.37 -8.01 -14.83
N THR A 266 1.22 -6.69 -14.78
CA THR A 266 1.54 -5.88 -13.60
C THR A 266 0.68 -6.28 -12.39
N ALA A 267 -0.63 -6.46 -12.58
CA ALA A 267 -1.53 -6.96 -11.54
C ALA A 267 -1.07 -8.32 -11.00
N VAL A 268 -0.69 -9.23 -11.90
CA VAL A 268 -0.22 -10.58 -11.52
C VAL A 268 1.08 -10.51 -10.73
N LEU A 269 2.05 -9.69 -11.17
CA LEU A 269 3.32 -9.50 -10.46
C LEU A 269 3.10 -8.89 -9.07
N HIS A 270 2.21 -7.91 -8.95
CA HIS A 270 1.84 -7.32 -7.66
C HIS A 270 1.15 -8.35 -6.75
N CYS A 271 0.34 -9.25 -7.32
CA CYS A 271 -0.30 -10.33 -6.58
C CYS A 271 0.71 -11.37 -6.10
N ILE A 272 1.65 -11.77 -6.95
CA ILE A 272 2.77 -12.64 -6.55
C ILE A 272 3.56 -12.00 -5.40
N HIS A 273 3.90 -10.72 -5.52
CA HIS A 273 4.61 -10.01 -4.46
C HIS A 273 3.80 -9.98 -3.16
N SER A 274 2.50 -9.70 -3.22
CA SER A 274 1.60 -9.72 -2.06
C SER A 274 1.58 -11.07 -1.34
N PHE A 275 1.49 -12.18 -2.09
CA PHE A 275 1.51 -13.53 -1.53
C PHE A 275 2.86 -13.89 -0.91
N ILE A 276 3.97 -13.55 -1.57
CA ILE A 276 5.32 -13.78 -1.05
C ILE A 276 5.55 -12.94 0.22
N ALA A 277 5.19 -11.66 0.21
CA ALA A 277 5.30 -10.78 1.37
C ALA A 277 4.48 -11.31 2.54
N ALA A 278 3.24 -11.76 2.29
CA ALA A 278 2.42 -12.38 3.32
C ALA A 278 3.01 -13.69 3.86
N LYS A 279 3.65 -14.50 3.00
CA LYS A 279 4.38 -15.71 3.43
C LYS A 279 5.57 -15.41 4.32
N VAL A 280 6.37 -14.42 3.96
CA VAL A 280 7.51 -13.96 4.77
C VAL A 280 7.00 -13.42 6.12
N ALA A 281 5.94 -12.62 6.11
CA ALA A 281 5.34 -12.09 7.32
C ALA A 281 4.74 -13.18 8.23
N ALA A 282 4.23 -14.28 7.66
CA ALA A 282 3.71 -15.42 8.41
C ALA A 282 4.77 -16.24 9.16
N VAL A 283 6.05 -16.09 8.80
CA VAL A 283 7.18 -16.75 9.49
C VAL A 283 7.99 -15.79 10.35
N ASP A 284 7.70 -14.48 10.30
CA ASP A 284 8.34 -13.45 11.12
C ASP A 284 7.68 -13.37 12.52
N PRO A 285 8.38 -13.75 13.60
CA PRO A 285 7.85 -13.68 14.96
C PRO A 285 7.43 -12.27 15.40
N VAL A 286 8.11 -11.23 14.91
CA VAL A 286 7.83 -9.83 15.26
C VAL A 286 6.49 -9.39 14.68
N PHE A 287 6.24 -9.76 13.41
CA PHE A 287 4.98 -9.48 12.74
C PHE A 287 3.80 -10.23 13.38
N ILE A 288 3.96 -11.52 13.68
CA ILE A 288 2.91 -12.34 14.34
C ILE A 288 2.54 -11.76 15.71
N ASN A 289 3.54 -11.39 16.51
CA ASN A 289 3.31 -10.79 17.82
C ASN A 289 2.56 -9.46 17.71
N SER A 290 2.89 -8.61 16.74
CA SER A 290 2.20 -7.34 16.51
C SER A 290 0.72 -7.52 16.14
N GLN A 291 0.36 -8.59 15.41
CA GLN A 291 -1.03 -8.92 15.13
C GLN A 291 -1.78 -9.47 16.33
N SER A 292 -1.13 -10.30 17.17
CA SER A 292 -1.75 -10.84 18.38
C SER A 292 -2.13 -9.72 19.38
N ILE A 293 -1.30 -8.68 19.45
CA ILE A 293 -1.55 -7.48 20.24
C ILE A 293 -2.72 -6.69 19.64
N ALA A 294 -2.72 -6.46 18.33
CA ALA A 294 -3.84 -5.80 17.64
C ALA A 294 -5.18 -6.54 17.80
N ARG A 295 -5.18 -7.89 17.71
CA ARG A 295 -6.37 -8.72 17.97
C ARG A 295 -6.85 -8.62 19.41
N LYS A 296 -5.96 -8.60 20.40
CA LYS A 296 -6.34 -8.39 21.82
C LYS A 296 -7.03 -7.04 22.04
N TYR A 297 -6.62 -5.98 21.34
CA TYR A 297 -7.27 -4.67 21.40
C TYR A 297 -8.56 -4.54 20.57
N MET A 298 -8.81 -5.44 19.62
CA MET A 298 -10.06 -5.49 18.84
C MET A 298 -11.16 -6.32 19.53
N TYR A 299 -10.79 -7.31 20.34
CA TYR A 299 -11.76 -8.17 21.03
C TYR A 299 -12.01 -7.80 22.50
N ASN A 300 -11.12 -7.01 23.13
CA ASN A 300 -11.34 -6.46 24.47
C ASN A 300 -11.59 -4.94 24.40
N SER A 301 -12.74 -4.50 23.89
CA SER A 301 -13.39 -3.17 24.16
C SER A 301 -14.76 -3.07 23.49
#